data_AF-A0A178WW21-F1
#
_entry.id   AF-A0A178WW21-F1
#
_cell.length_a   1.000
_cell.length_b   1.000
_cell.length_c   1.000
_cell.angle_alpha   90.00
_cell.angle_beta   90.00
_cell.angle_gamma   90.00
#
_symmetry.space_group_name_H-M   'P 1'
#
loop_
_entity.id
_entity.type
_entity.pdbx_description
1 polymer ?
#
loop_
_entity_poly.entity_id
_entity_poly.type
_entity_poly.pdbx_seq_one_letter_code
_entity_poly.pdbx_strand_id
1 'polypeptide(L)' 'MAASLRPWADDVTGVVIPDAGHFIPDEQPDAVVAALTAFIENAG' A
#
# COMPACT_ATOMS: atom_id res chain seq x y z
N MET A 1 -7.81 5.38 -4.44
CA MET A 1 -7.65 6.59 -3.59
C MET A 1 -6.41 7.42 -3.88
N ALA A 2 -5.32 6.86 -4.44
CA ALA A 2 -4.07 7.59 -4.66
C ALA A 2 -4.22 8.96 -5.34
N ALA A 3 -5.06 9.07 -6.38
CA ALA A 3 -5.28 10.33 -7.11
C ALA A 3 -5.77 11.49 -6.22
N SER A 4 -6.54 11.23 -5.16
CA SER A 4 -7.07 12.25 -4.26
C SER A 4 -6.06 12.79 -3.26
N LEU A 5 -4.98 12.05 -3.00
CA LEU A 5 -3.95 12.40 -2.01
C LEU A 5 -2.74 13.12 -2.61
N ARG A 6 -2.58 13.07 -3.94
CA ARG A 6 -1.49 13.72 -4.69
C ARG A 6 -1.32 15.23 -4.44
N PRO A 7 -2.36 16.03 -4.09
CA PRO A 7 -2.14 17.43 -3.74
C PRO A 7 -1.29 17.65 -2.48
N TRP A 8 -1.07 16.62 -1.66
CA TRP A 8 -0.40 16.73 -0.35
C TRP A 8 0.88 15.89 -0.24
N ALA A 9 1.17 15.04 -1.23
CA ALA A 9 2.37 14.21 -1.28
C ALA A 9 2.73 13.89 -2.73
N ASP A 10 4.03 13.95 -3.04
CA ASP A 10 4.54 13.72 -4.39
C ASP A 10 4.55 12.24 -4.76
N ASP A 11 4.87 11.36 -3.81
CA ASP A 11 4.88 9.92 -3.99
C ASP A 11 3.68 9.26 -3.30
N VAL A 12 2.65 9.00 -4.10
CA VAL A 12 1.43 8.33 -3.65
C VAL A 12 1.08 7.19 -4.59
N THR A 13 1.18 5.98 -4.07
CA THR A 13 0.71 4.76 -4.72
C THR A 13 -0.56 4.23 -4.04
N GLY A 14 -1.31 3.38 -4.74
CA GLY A 14 -2.48 2.71 -4.20
C GLY A 14 -2.52 1.29 -4.72
N VAL A 15 -2.64 0.33 -3.81
CA VAL A 15 -2.70 -1.11 -4.11
C VAL A 15 -3.96 -1.70 -3.47
N VAL A 16 -4.51 -2.72 -4.11
CA VAL A 16 -5.60 -3.53 -3.56
C VAL A 16 -5.03 -4.91 -3.26
N ILE A 17 -5.13 -5.36 -2.01
CA ILE A 17 -4.83 -6.73 -1.62
C ILE A 17 -6.17 -7.51 -1.70
N PRO A 18 -6.31 -8.46 -2.64
CA PRO A 18 -7.53 -9.24 -2.77
C PRO A 18 -7.72 -10.15 -1.56
N ASP A 19 -8.94 -10.64 -1.36
CA ASP A 19 -9.28 -11.61 -0.30
C ASP A 19 -8.91 -11.15 1.12
N ALA A 20 -8.93 -9.84 1.35
CA ALA A 20 -8.80 -9.20 2.67
C ALA A 20 -10.00 -8.29 2.93
N GLY A 21 -10.42 -8.25 4.19
CA GLY A 21 -11.47 -7.39 4.70
C GLY A 21 -10.91 -6.13 5.33
N HIS A 22 -11.36 -5.84 6.55
CA HIS A 22 -11.03 -4.59 7.24
C HIS A 22 -9.64 -4.60 7.88
N PHE A 23 -9.11 -5.78 8.20
CA PHE A 23 -7.84 -5.95 8.93
C PHE A 23 -6.82 -6.66 8.06
N ILE A 24 -6.48 -6.02 6.94
CA ILE A 24 -5.57 -6.55 5.92
C ILE A 24 -4.24 -7.07 6.49
N PRO A 25 -3.57 -6.41 7.47
CA PRO A 25 -2.33 -6.95 8.04
C PRO A 25 -2.49 -8.28 8.79
N ASP A 26 -3.65 -8.56 9.39
CA ASP A 26 -3.91 -9.81 10.09
C ASP A 26 -4.34 -10.92 9.13
N GLU A 27 -5.07 -10.56 8.07
CA GLU A 27 -5.65 -11.49 7.10
C GLU A 27 -4.66 -11.88 5.99
N GLN A 28 -3.81 -10.95 5.57
CA GLN A 28 -2.85 -11.11 4.47
C GLN A 28 -1.48 -10.49 4.83
N PRO A 29 -0.82 -10.94 5.93
CA PRO A 29 0.40 -10.32 6.46
C PRO A 29 1.53 -10.24 5.43
N ASP A 30 1.76 -11.32 4.68
CA ASP A 30 2.85 -11.38 3.69
C ASP A 30 2.63 -10.41 2.52
N ALA A 31 1.38 -10.27 2.06
CA ALA A 31 1.03 -9.34 0.98
C ALA A 31 1.20 -7.87 1.43
N VAL A 32 0.87 -7.57 2.69
CA VAL A 32 1.09 -6.25 3.29
C VAL A 32 2.57 -5.93 3.37
N VAL A 33 3.37 -6.87 3.90
CA VAL A 33 4.83 -6.70 4.00
C VAL A 33 5.43 -6.48 2.61
N ALA A 34 5.08 -7.30 1.62
CA ALA A 34 5.58 -7.16 0.26
C ALA A 34 5.24 -5.78 -0.34
N ALA A 35 3.99 -5.30 -0.17
CA ALA A 35 3.58 -4.01 -0.69
C ALA A 35 4.32 -2.84 -0.01
N LEU A 36 4.51 -2.90 1.30
CA LEU A 36 5.24 -1.87 2.05
C LEU A 36 6.73 -1.86 1.70
N THR A 37 7.37 -3.03 1.64
CA THR A 37 8.77 -3.16 1.26
C THR A 37 9.00 -2.61 -0.16
N ALA A 38 8.17 -3.00 -1.13
CA ALA A 38 8.28 -2.49 -2.49
C ALA A 38 8.10 -0.96 -2.56
N PHE A 39 7.24 -0.37 -1.74
CA PHE A 39 7.10 1.09 -1.68
C PHE A 39 8.36 1.75 -1.11
N ILE A 40 8.88 1.24 0.01
CA ILE A 40 10.06 1.81 0.70
C ILE A 40 11.32 1.68 -0.15
N GLU A 41 11.52 0.54 -0.81
CA GLU A 41 12.68 0.31 -1.68
C GLU A 41 12.67 1.19 -2.94
N ASN A 42 11.49 1.59 -3.42
CA ASN A 42 11.33 2.50 -4.55
C ASN A 42 11.46 3.99 -4.18
N ALA A 43 11.55 4.34 -2.90
CA ALA A 43 11.71 5.73 -2.43
C ALA A 43 13.18 6.22 -2.48
N GLY A 44 14.06 5.52 -3.20
CA GLY A 44 15.49 5.81 -3.35
C GLY A 44 15.84 6.76 -4.49
#